data_AF-A0A7K7H5F5-F1
#
_entry.id   AF-A0A7K7H5F5-F1
#
_cell.length_a   1.000
_cell.length_b   1.000
_cell.length_c   1.000
_cell.angle_alpha   90.00
_cell.angle_beta   90.00
_cell.angle_gamma   90.00
#
_symmetry.space_group_name_H-M   'P 1'
#
loop_
_entity.id
_entity.type
_entity.pdbx_description
1 polymer ?
#
loop_
_entity_poly.entity_id
_entity_poly.type
_entity_poly.pdbx_seq_one_letter_code
_entity_poly.pdbx_strand_id
1 'polypeptide(L)'
;TLRLICTTTPVQRKNAGASGPEKYTDAFIKKQIEEFNLGKRHLANMMGEDPETFTQEDIDRAIAYLFPSGLFDEQARPLMKHPNEVFPEQRKIQWGEDGRPFHFLFYTGKQSYYSLMHETYEKLLNVQKHQDQLIAQDLPLQKEKRNLAGSRWLTKIELEEMLVEKVSDDDYSRFIQLLQKLVALPCADIEEKYIQKFSKEVPVQLQKVVIEPLQYDERGVAFSTGEGKRKTASATAVVYDNGTGKITVNGTDILHYFPVLQDREQLLFPFQFLGRIGKHDTVCTVSGGGRSAQAGAIRLATAKALRSFVTEKEVEFMRQAGLLTVDPRVKERKKPGQEGPRRKFTWKKR
;
A
#
# COMPACT_ATOMS: atom_id res chain seq x y z
N THR A 1 24.82 44.08 65.07
CA THR A 1 25.20 44.62 63.74
C THR A 1 24.56 43.76 62.66
N LEU A 2 23.33 44.08 62.24
CA LEU A 2 22.66 43.42 61.11
C LEU A 2 22.96 44.23 59.85
N ARG A 3 23.78 43.69 58.95
CA ARG A 3 23.99 44.29 57.62
C ARG A 3 22.79 43.93 56.74
N LEU A 4 21.99 44.93 56.38
CA LEU A 4 21.00 44.83 55.31
C LEU A 4 21.75 44.58 53.99
N ILE A 5 21.57 43.38 53.42
CA ILE A 5 22.02 43.06 52.06
C ILE A 5 20.93 43.57 51.13
N CYS A 6 21.14 44.73 50.49
CA CYS A 6 20.27 45.18 49.40
C CYS A 6 20.43 44.22 48.21
N THR A 7 19.48 43.32 48.01
CA THR A 7 19.36 42.57 46.76
C THR A 7 18.56 43.39 45.76
N THR A 8 19.25 44.04 44.83
CA THR A 8 18.61 44.67 43.66
C THR A 8 18.37 43.58 42.61
N THR A 9 17.11 43.18 42.40
CA THR A 9 16.76 42.35 41.24
C THR A 9 16.55 43.27 40.03
N PRO A 10 17.46 43.30 39.04
CA PRO A 10 17.25 44.13 37.85
C PRO A 10 16.08 43.57 37.04
N VAL A 11 15.26 44.45 36.45
CA VAL A 11 14.19 44.05 35.52
C VAL A 11 14.85 43.36 34.32
N GLN A 12 14.66 42.05 34.19
CA GLN A 12 15.13 41.31 33.02
C GLN A 12 14.27 41.66 31.80
N ARG A 13 14.91 41.90 30.66
CA ARG A 13 14.19 42.09 29.40
C ARG A 13 13.42 40.83 29.07
N LYS A 14 12.14 40.96 28.73
CA LYS A 14 11.34 39.84 28.24
C LYS A 14 11.99 39.30 26.98
N ASN A 15 12.17 37.98 26.92
CA ASN A 15 12.64 37.33 25.70
C ASN A 15 11.65 37.62 24.56
N ALA A 16 12.18 37.91 23.38
CA ALA A 16 11.36 37.92 22.17
C ALA A 16 10.77 36.50 21.99
N GLY A 17 9.50 36.43 21.55
CA GLY A 17 8.87 35.15 21.25
C GLY A 17 9.70 34.38 20.24
N ALA A 18 9.85 33.06 20.46
CA ALA A 18 10.50 32.19 19.49
C ALA A 18 9.81 32.29 18.12
N SER A 19 10.54 32.05 17.04
CA SER A 19 9.97 31.99 15.70
C SER A 19 8.84 30.95 15.67
N GLY A 20 7.64 31.41 15.34
CA GLY A 20 6.46 30.54 15.18
C GLY A 20 6.55 29.69 13.91
N PRO A 21 5.52 28.87 13.63
CA PRO A 21 5.47 28.10 12.39
C PRO A 21 5.51 29.01 11.17
N GLU A 22 6.20 28.57 10.13
CA GLU A 22 6.26 29.27 8.85
C GLU A 22 4.86 29.39 8.24
N LYS A 23 4.48 30.62 7.88
CA LYS A 23 3.21 30.91 7.21
C LYS A 23 3.48 31.27 5.77
N TYR A 24 2.75 30.65 4.85
CA TYR A 24 2.91 30.87 3.42
C TYR A 24 1.74 31.72 2.95
N THR A 25 2.04 32.96 2.54
CA THR A 25 1.01 33.85 2.01
C THR A 25 0.68 33.49 0.56
N ASP A 26 -0.52 33.84 0.10
CA ASP A 26 -0.92 33.62 -1.29
C ASP A 26 0.06 34.29 -2.28
N ALA A 27 0.63 35.44 -1.92
CA ALA A 27 1.65 36.11 -2.72
C ALA A 27 2.96 35.30 -2.80
N PHE A 28 3.36 34.65 -1.70
CA PHE A 28 4.51 33.76 -1.69
C PHE A 28 4.29 32.55 -2.61
N ILE A 29 3.13 31.89 -2.50
CA ILE A 29 2.80 30.73 -3.34
C ILE A 29 2.78 31.12 -4.83
N LYS A 30 2.18 32.28 -5.18
CA LYS A 30 2.21 32.79 -6.56
C LYS A 30 3.62 32.98 -7.10
N LYS A 31 4.51 33.57 -6.30
CA LYS A 31 5.91 33.74 -6.67
C LYS A 31 6.62 32.40 -6.88
N GLN A 32 6.36 31.42 -6.02
CA GLN A 32 6.92 30.07 -6.17
C GLN A 32 6.41 29.37 -7.44
N ILE A 33 5.16 29.60 -7.85
CA ILE A 33 4.61 29.06 -9.10
C ILE A 33 5.34 29.66 -10.31
N GLU A 34 5.61 30.97 -10.30
CA GLU A 34 6.38 31.63 -11.35
C GLU A 34 7.82 31.09 -11.43
N GLU A 35 8.49 30.94 -10.29
CA GLU A 35 9.84 30.36 -10.20
C GLU A 35 9.86 28.90 -10.69
N PHE A 36 8.86 28.09 -10.32
CA PHE A 36 8.73 26.71 -10.80
C PHE A 36 8.56 26.65 -12.33
N ASN A 37 7.68 27.48 -12.90
CA ASN A 37 7.45 27.51 -14.35
C ASN A 37 8.70 27.95 -15.13
N LEU A 38 9.43 28.93 -14.60
CA LEU A 38 10.70 29.37 -15.18
C LEU A 38 11.77 28.26 -15.07
N GLY A 39 11.90 27.65 -13.89
CA GLY A 39 12.79 26.53 -13.64
C GLY A 39 12.50 25.34 -14.55
N LYS A 40 11.22 25.03 -14.80
CA LYS A 40 10.79 23.95 -15.69
C LYS A 40 11.32 24.17 -17.12
N ARG A 41 11.21 25.40 -17.63
CA ARG A 41 11.74 25.76 -18.95
C ARG A 41 13.26 25.66 -19.03
N HIS A 42 13.96 26.08 -17.96
CA HIS A 42 15.42 25.94 -17.88
C HIS A 42 15.85 24.47 -17.83
N LEU A 43 15.13 23.63 -17.09
CA LEU A 43 15.40 22.20 -17.01
C LEU A 43 15.20 21.51 -18.35
N ALA A 44 14.09 21.80 -19.05
CA ALA A 44 13.86 21.30 -20.40
C ALA A 44 14.99 21.70 -21.37
N ASN A 45 15.42 22.97 -21.35
CA ASN A 45 16.54 23.45 -22.16
C ASN A 45 17.87 22.73 -21.83
N MET A 46 18.16 22.48 -20.55
CA MET A 46 19.35 21.73 -20.12
C MET A 46 19.33 20.28 -20.61
N MET A 47 18.16 19.65 -20.64
CA MET A 47 17.98 18.27 -21.11
C MET A 47 17.80 18.16 -22.63
N GLY A 48 17.64 19.28 -23.34
CA GLY A 48 17.39 19.31 -24.78
C GLY A 48 15.97 18.87 -25.18
N GLU A 49 15.00 18.97 -24.26
CA GLU A 49 13.61 18.59 -24.47
C GLU A 49 12.72 19.81 -24.75
N ASP A 50 11.54 19.59 -25.33
CA ASP A 50 10.56 20.64 -25.59
C ASP A 50 9.86 21.10 -24.28
N PRO A 51 9.90 22.40 -23.91
CA PRO A 51 9.34 22.87 -22.63
C PRO A 51 7.83 22.67 -22.45
N GLU A 52 7.07 22.67 -23.53
CA GLU A 52 5.61 22.56 -23.48
C GLU A 52 5.14 21.12 -23.26
N THR A 53 5.84 20.16 -23.87
CA THR A 53 5.58 18.72 -23.72
C THR A 53 6.19 18.12 -22.44
N PHE A 54 7.04 18.88 -21.75
CA PHE A 54 7.79 18.41 -20.57
C PHE A 54 6.86 18.06 -19.39
N THR A 55 6.80 16.79 -19.01
CA THR A 55 5.91 16.30 -17.93
C THR A 55 6.63 16.27 -16.57
N GLN A 56 5.89 16.01 -15.48
CA GLN A 56 6.48 15.86 -14.15
C GLN A 56 7.40 14.63 -14.06
N GLU A 57 7.11 13.56 -14.81
CA GLU A 57 7.96 12.37 -14.85
C GLU A 57 9.33 12.67 -15.48
N ASP A 58 9.34 13.53 -16.52
CA ASP A 58 10.57 13.99 -17.15
C ASP A 58 11.39 14.88 -16.21
N ILE A 59 10.73 15.74 -15.42
CA ILE A 59 11.36 16.53 -14.35
C ILE A 59 12.01 15.58 -13.34
N ASP A 60 11.28 14.61 -12.80
CA ASP A 60 11.79 13.69 -11.78
C ASP A 60 12.99 12.88 -12.31
N ARG A 61 12.93 12.43 -13.57
CA ARG A 61 14.05 11.74 -14.24
C ARG A 61 15.26 12.66 -14.41
N ALA A 62 15.04 13.90 -14.85
CA ALA A 62 16.11 14.87 -15.05
C ALA A 62 16.79 15.25 -13.73
N ILE A 63 16.01 15.48 -12.67
CA ILE A 63 16.54 15.78 -11.33
C ILE A 63 17.33 14.59 -10.77
N ALA A 64 16.84 13.37 -10.94
CA ALA A 64 17.56 12.17 -10.52
C ALA A 64 18.91 12.00 -11.25
N TYR A 65 19.00 12.44 -12.51
CA TYR A 65 20.24 12.42 -13.29
C TYR A 65 21.20 13.54 -12.89
N LEU A 66 20.72 14.78 -12.77
CA LEU A 66 21.54 15.95 -12.46
C LEU A 66 22.02 15.97 -11.00
N PHE A 67 21.17 15.51 -10.08
CA PHE A 67 21.41 15.50 -8.64
C PHE A 67 21.24 14.09 -8.06
N PRO A 68 22.13 13.14 -8.42
CA PRO A 68 21.98 11.75 -8.00
C PRO A 68 22.16 11.63 -6.49
N SER A 69 21.07 11.24 -5.80
CA SER A 69 21.04 11.04 -4.35
C SER A 69 20.83 9.57 -4.01
N GLY A 70 21.76 8.99 -3.27
CA GLY A 70 21.70 7.60 -2.77
C GLY A 70 20.94 7.46 -1.44
N LEU A 71 20.19 8.48 -1.01
CA LEU A 71 19.42 8.42 0.23
C LEU A 71 18.30 7.38 0.15
N PHE A 72 18.15 6.57 1.20
CA PHE A 72 17.11 5.54 1.27
C PHE A 72 15.70 6.14 1.41
N ASP A 73 15.59 7.25 2.14
CA ASP A 73 14.34 7.98 2.26
C ASP A 73 14.12 8.83 1.00
N GLU A 74 13.04 8.53 0.28
CA GLU A 74 12.70 9.20 -0.98
C GLU A 74 12.29 10.66 -0.73
N GLN A 75 11.72 10.98 0.43
CA GLN A 75 11.30 12.34 0.77
C GLN A 75 12.47 13.29 1.03
N ALA A 76 13.64 12.75 1.38
CA ALA A 76 14.86 13.52 1.62
C ALA A 76 15.71 13.73 0.35
N ARG A 77 15.30 13.15 -0.79
CA ARG A 77 15.99 13.34 -2.07
C ARG A 77 15.69 14.72 -2.65
N PRO A 78 16.57 15.26 -3.51
CA PRO A 78 16.25 16.44 -4.30
C PRO A 78 14.95 16.22 -5.09
N LEU A 79 14.01 17.14 -4.95
CA LEU A 79 12.73 17.10 -5.67
C LEU A 79 12.40 18.49 -6.19
N MET A 80 11.75 18.53 -7.35
CA MET A 80 11.22 19.75 -7.94
C MET A 80 9.78 19.47 -8.36
N LYS A 81 8.82 19.88 -7.54
CA LYS A 81 7.38 19.67 -7.77
C LYS A 81 6.63 20.99 -7.78
N HIS A 82 5.39 20.94 -8.26
CA HIS A 82 4.52 22.10 -8.22
C HIS A 82 4.28 22.56 -6.76
N PRO A 83 4.29 23.88 -6.46
CA PRO A 83 4.16 24.40 -5.09
C PRO A 83 2.96 23.88 -4.29
N ASN A 84 1.83 23.60 -4.95
CA ASN A 84 0.63 23.05 -4.29
C ASN A 84 0.84 21.64 -3.72
N GLU A 85 1.81 20.88 -4.24
CA GLU A 85 2.13 19.53 -3.74
C GLU A 85 3.21 19.59 -2.65
N VAL A 86 4.03 20.64 -2.65
CA VAL A 86 5.16 20.81 -1.72
C VAL A 86 4.69 21.47 -0.43
N PHE A 87 3.95 22.57 -0.54
CA PHE A 87 3.47 23.32 0.61
C PHE A 87 2.11 22.80 1.05
N PRO A 88 1.88 22.63 2.36
CA PRO A 88 0.59 22.20 2.87
C PRO A 88 -0.48 23.27 2.61
N GLU A 89 -1.70 22.84 2.28
CA GLU A 89 -2.81 23.77 2.14
C GLU A 89 -3.08 24.50 3.47
N GLN A 90 -3.20 25.82 3.38
CA GLN A 90 -3.48 26.67 4.54
C GLN A 90 -4.89 27.24 4.45
N ARG A 91 -5.54 27.39 5.61
CA ARG A 91 -6.82 28.08 5.68
C ARG A 91 -6.64 29.53 5.26
N LYS A 92 -7.49 29.97 4.34
CA LYS A 92 -7.59 31.38 3.98
C LYS A 92 -8.09 32.21 5.17
N ILE A 93 -7.89 33.52 5.07
CA ILE A 93 -8.47 34.49 6.01
C ILE A 93 -9.99 34.27 6.07
N GLN A 94 -10.54 34.17 7.28
CA GLN A 94 -11.94 33.76 7.52
C GLN A 94 -12.90 34.94 7.76
N TRP A 95 -12.40 36.17 7.72
CA TRP A 95 -13.16 37.40 7.95
C TRP A 95 -12.72 38.51 6.99
N GLY A 96 -13.59 39.48 6.75
CA GLY A 96 -13.28 40.67 5.95
C GLY A 96 -12.53 41.74 6.73
N GLU A 97 -12.24 42.86 6.08
CA GLU A 97 -11.66 44.05 6.73
C GLU A 97 -12.59 44.63 7.81
N ASP A 98 -13.90 44.39 7.69
CA ASP A 98 -14.93 44.72 8.67
C ASP A 98 -14.86 43.84 9.94
N GLY A 99 -14.04 42.79 9.94
CA GLY A 99 -13.90 41.84 11.03
C GLY A 99 -15.04 40.83 11.13
N ARG A 100 -15.99 40.82 10.18
CA ARG A 100 -17.11 39.87 10.19
C ARG A 100 -16.67 38.54 9.58
N PRO A 101 -16.88 37.40 10.26
CA PRO A 101 -16.60 36.09 9.68
C PRO A 101 -17.48 35.77 8.47
N PHE A 102 -16.90 35.12 7.47
CA PHE A 102 -17.63 34.71 6.25
C PHE A 102 -18.60 33.55 6.50
N HIS A 103 -18.27 32.64 7.41
CA HIS A 103 -19.06 31.45 7.69
C HIS A 103 -19.85 31.59 9.00
N PHE A 104 -21.11 31.18 9.01
CA PHE A 104 -21.99 31.30 10.19
C PHE A 104 -21.54 30.39 11.35
N LEU A 105 -20.95 29.23 11.07
CA LEU A 105 -20.37 28.33 12.08
C LEU A 105 -18.93 28.69 12.48
N PHE A 106 -18.41 29.87 12.11
CA PHE A 106 -17.04 30.27 12.44
C PHE A 106 -16.71 30.14 13.94
N TYR A 107 -17.62 30.59 14.81
CA TYR A 107 -17.41 30.59 16.26
C TYR A 107 -17.45 29.20 16.92
N THR A 108 -17.72 28.14 16.16
CA THR A 108 -17.57 26.75 16.65
C THR A 108 -16.11 26.31 16.71
N GLY A 109 -15.19 27.03 16.04
CA GLY A 109 -13.77 26.68 15.90
C GLY A 109 -13.45 25.61 14.85
N LYS A 110 -14.44 24.79 14.45
CA LYS A 110 -14.32 23.75 13.42
C LYS A 110 -15.43 23.91 12.37
N GLN A 111 -15.41 25.04 11.68
CA GLN A 111 -16.51 25.44 10.81
C GLN A 111 -16.73 24.47 9.65
N SER A 112 -15.66 23.94 9.05
CA SER A 112 -15.75 23.02 7.90
C SER A 112 -16.32 21.69 8.34
N TYR A 113 -15.85 21.15 9.47
CA TYR A 113 -16.38 19.91 10.04
C TYR A 113 -17.87 20.04 10.42
N TYR A 114 -18.27 21.10 11.12
CA TYR A 114 -19.68 21.24 11.49
C TYR A 114 -20.59 21.61 10.31
N SER A 115 -20.09 22.28 9.27
CA SER A 115 -20.83 22.46 8.01
C SER A 115 -21.11 21.11 7.36
N LEU A 116 -20.09 20.26 7.26
CA LEU A 116 -20.21 18.90 6.75
C LEU A 116 -21.21 18.06 7.57
N MET A 117 -21.17 18.16 8.90
CA MET A 117 -22.15 17.50 9.78
C MET A 117 -23.57 18.04 9.61
N HIS A 118 -23.71 19.34 9.35
CA HIS A 118 -25.00 19.96 9.09
C HIS A 118 -25.58 19.50 7.73
N GLU A 119 -24.77 19.54 6.68
CA GLU A 119 -25.14 19.10 5.32
C GLU A 119 -25.50 17.60 5.30
N THR A 120 -24.68 16.73 5.91
CA THR A 120 -25.00 15.30 6.01
C THR A 120 -26.34 15.06 6.69
N TYR A 121 -26.61 15.79 7.78
CA TYR A 121 -27.87 15.67 8.51
C TYR A 121 -29.05 16.18 7.70
N GLU A 122 -28.88 17.27 6.95
CA GLU A 122 -29.88 17.77 6.01
C GLU A 122 -30.21 16.73 4.93
N LYS A 123 -29.19 16.09 4.35
CA LYS A 123 -29.38 14.99 3.39
C LYS A 123 -30.14 13.82 3.99
N LEU A 124 -29.79 13.43 5.22
CA LEU A 124 -30.50 12.39 5.95
C LEU A 124 -31.99 12.74 6.12
N LEU A 125 -32.30 13.97 6.53
CA LEU A 125 -33.68 14.44 6.70
C LEU A 125 -34.44 14.47 5.36
N ASN A 126 -33.78 14.84 4.26
CA ASN A 126 -34.40 14.85 2.93
C ASN A 126 -34.78 13.44 2.47
N VAL A 127 -33.94 12.44 2.73
CA VAL A 127 -34.25 11.02 2.47
C VAL A 127 -35.44 10.56 3.32
N GLN A 128 -35.48 10.94 4.61
CA GLN A 128 -36.60 10.61 5.49
C GLN A 128 -37.92 11.23 5.00
N LYS A 129 -37.92 12.52 4.65
CA LYS A 129 -39.11 13.20 4.09
C LYS A 129 -39.60 12.53 2.82
N HIS A 130 -38.68 12.12 1.94
CA HIS A 130 -39.04 11.41 0.72
C HIS A 130 -39.64 10.03 1.03
N GLN A 131 -39.08 9.31 1.99
CA GLN A 131 -39.65 8.05 2.48
C GLN A 131 -41.07 8.26 3.02
N ASP A 132 -41.30 9.28 3.84
CA ASP A 132 -42.62 9.59 4.40
C ASP A 132 -43.63 9.93 3.29
N GLN A 133 -43.21 10.63 2.23
CA GLN A 133 -44.03 10.92 1.05
C GLN A 133 -44.40 9.65 0.28
N LEU A 134 -43.45 8.72 0.08
CA LEU A 134 -43.71 7.45 -0.58
C LEU A 134 -44.67 6.57 0.23
N ILE A 135 -44.52 6.55 1.55
CA ILE A 135 -45.43 5.84 2.46
C ILE A 135 -46.83 6.45 2.37
N ALA A 136 -46.96 7.78 2.33
CA ALA A 136 -48.25 8.44 2.19
C ALA A 136 -48.93 8.17 0.83
N GLN A 137 -48.16 7.79 -0.20
CA GLN A 137 -48.64 7.45 -1.54
C GLN A 137 -48.83 5.93 -1.76
N ASP A 138 -48.64 5.10 -0.72
CA ASP A 138 -48.68 3.63 -0.78
C ASP A 138 -47.70 3.00 -1.81
N LEU A 139 -46.57 3.66 -2.11
CA LEU A 139 -45.54 3.10 -3.00
C LEU A 139 -44.56 2.17 -2.24
N PRO A 140 -44.07 1.09 -2.89
CA PRO A 140 -43.13 0.17 -2.27
C PRO A 140 -41.75 0.80 -2.07
N LEU A 141 -41.20 0.66 -0.86
CA LEU A 141 -39.83 1.05 -0.54
C LEU A 141 -38.85 0.05 -1.16
N GLN A 142 -38.19 0.46 -2.24
CA GLN A 142 -37.10 -0.33 -2.83
C GLN A 142 -35.91 -0.37 -1.86
N LYS A 143 -35.59 -1.57 -1.37
CA LYS A 143 -34.35 -1.87 -0.65
C LYS A 143 -33.39 -2.59 -1.59
N GLU A 144 -32.84 -1.87 -2.56
CA GLU A 144 -31.67 -2.40 -3.25
C GLU A 144 -30.50 -2.33 -2.26
N LYS A 145 -30.05 -3.49 -1.77
CA LYS A 145 -28.86 -3.55 -0.92
C LYS A 145 -27.67 -3.22 -1.81
N ARG A 146 -27.07 -2.05 -1.61
CA ARG A 146 -25.82 -1.69 -2.29
C ARG A 146 -24.74 -2.73 -2.03
N ASN A 147 -24.07 -3.14 -3.10
CA ASN A 147 -22.86 -3.94 -3.02
C ASN A 147 -21.72 -3.05 -2.51
N LEU A 148 -21.55 -2.99 -1.19
CA LEU A 148 -20.41 -2.33 -0.53
C LEU A 148 -19.08 -3.08 -0.71
N ALA A 149 -19.13 -4.25 -1.36
CA ALA A 149 -17.95 -5.07 -1.61
C ALA A 149 -17.03 -4.36 -2.60
N GLY A 150 -15.96 -3.74 -2.08
CA GLY A 150 -14.95 -3.04 -2.88
C GLY A 150 -14.83 -1.55 -2.57
N SER A 151 -15.62 -0.98 -1.67
CA SER A 151 -15.50 0.44 -1.29
C SER A 151 -15.16 0.60 0.19
N ARG A 152 -14.32 1.58 0.50
CA ARG A 152 -14.02 2.01 1.88
C ARG A 152 -14.41 3.47 2.07
N TRP A 153 -14.71 3.85 3.31
CA TRP A 153 -14.83 5.25 3.69
C TRP A 153 -13.46 5.96 3.65
N LEU A 154 -13.48 7.28 3.50
CA LEU A 154 -12.29 8.12 3.69
C LEU A 154 -11.69 7.89 5.07
N THR A 155 -10.36 7.83 5.16
CA THR A 155 -9.67 7.78 6.45
C THR A 155 -9.72 9.14 7.15
N LYS A 156 -9.39 9.16 8.44
CA LYS A 156 -9.29 10.41 9.21
C LYS A 156 -8.33 11.41 8.54
N ILE A 157 -7.16 10.95 8.10
CA ILE A 157 -6.14 11.82 7.48
C ILE A 157 -6.70 12.43 6.20
N GLU A 158 -7.32 11.62 5.34
CA GLU A 158 -7.95 12.09 4.10
C GLU A 158 -9.09 13.09 4.36
N LEU A 159 -9.83 12.91 5.47
CA LEU A 159 -10.87 13.85 5.89
C LEU A 159 -10.29 15.17 6.40
N GLU A 160 -9.20 15.12 7.18
CA GLU A 160 -8.50 16.32 7.67
C GLU A 160 -7.90 17.14 6.52
N GLU A 161 -7.33 16.46 5.53
CA GLU A 161 -6.83 17.07 4.29
C GLU A 161 -7.96 17.76 3.52
N MET A 162 -9.08 17.06 3.27
CA MET A 162 -10.21 17.63 2.55
C MET A 162 -10.84 18.85 3.25
N LEU A 163 -10.87 18.86 4.59
CA LEU A 163 -11.45 19.96 5.36
C LEU A 163 -10.44 21.07 5.65
N VAL A 164 -9.14 20.79 5.52
CA VAL A 164 -8.04 21.63 6.03
C VAL A 164 -8.25 21.95 7.53
N GLU A 165 -8.74 20.97 8.28
CA GLU A 165 -9.05 21.09 9.71
C GLU A 165 -8.60 19.86 10.49
N LYS A 166 -8.13 20.08 11.73
CA LYS A 166 -7.83 18.98 12.66
C LYS A 166 -9.13 18.37 13.19
N VAL A 167 -9.25 17.06 13.09
CA VAL A 167 -10.43 16.30 13.50
C VAL A 167 -10.05 15.37 14.67
N SER A 168 -10.91 15.27 15.67
CA SER A 168 -10.71 14.29 16.75
C SER A 168 -11.13 12.89 16.28
N ASP A 169 -10.60 11.83 16.89
CA ASP A 169 -11.03 10.46 16.56
C ASP A 169 -12.54 10.28 16.85
N ASP A 170 -13.03 10.89 17.93
CA ASP A 170 -14.46 10.89 18.29
C ASP A 170 -15.30 11.60 17.22
N ASP A 171 -14.84 12.75 16.72
CA ASP A 171 -15.54 13.53 15.70
C ASP A 171 -15.62 12.74 14.38
N TYR A 172 -14.50 12.15 13.98
CA TYR A 172 -14.46 11.25 12.83
C TYR A 172 -15.45 10.08 13.00
N SER A 173 -15.49 9.45 14.19
CA SER A 173 -16.42 8.34 14.44
C SER A 173 -17.89 8.76 14.33
N ARG A 174 -18.25 9.95 14.84
CA ARG A 174 -19.62 10.50 14.73
C ARG A 174 -20.00 10.77 13.28
N PHE A 175 -19.09 11.32 12.50
CA PHE A 175 -19.32 11.55 11.07
C PHE A 175 -19.57 10.24 10.31
N ILE A 176 -18.74 9.22 10.55
CA ILE A 176 -18.94 7.90 9.94
C ILE A 176 -20.25 7.26 10.38
N GLN A 177 -20.65 7.39 11.65
CA GLN A 177 -21.95 6.91 12.13
C GLN A 177 -23.12 7.58 11.40
N LEU A 178 -23.03 8.90 11.13
CA LEU A 178 -24.05 9.60 10.35
C LEU A 178 -24.11 9.10 8.90
N LEU A 179 -22.96 8.92 8.25
CA LEU A 179 -22.92 8.37 6.89
C LEU A 179 -23.48 6.94 6.83
N GLN A 180 -23.12 6.08 7.79
CA GLN A 180 -23.66 4.73 7.91
C GLN A 180 -25.17 4.76 8.13
N LYS A 181 -25.67 5.68 8.94
CA LYS A 181 -27.11 5.87 9.16
C LYS A 181 -27.81 6.31 7.87
N LEU A 182 -27.20 7.20 7.09
CA LEU A 182 -27.72 7.66 5.80
C LEU A 182 -27.79 6.50 4.79
N VAL A 183 -26.74 5.67 4.70
CA VAL A 183 -26.71 4.49 3.82
C VAL A 183 -27.70 3.40 4.26
N ALA A 184 -28.00 3.30 5.56
CA ALA A 184 -28.94 2.31 6.08
C ALA A 184 -30.42 2.63 5.77
N LEU A 185 -30.74 3.86 5.38
CA LEU A 185 -32.11 4.26 5.05
C LEU A 185 -32.57 3.66 3.70
N PRO A 186 -33.85 3.26 3.56
CA PRO A 186 -34.45 2.98 2.27
C PRO A 186 -34.38 4.25 1.38
N CYS A 187 -34.14 4.09 0.07
CA CYS A 187 -34.02 5.20 -0.89
C CYS A 187 -32.75 6.07 -0.75
N ALA A 188 -31.66 5.56 -0.16
CA ALA A 188 -30.37 6.26 -0.08
C ALA A 188 -29.76 6.63 -1.46
N ASP A 189 -30.29 6.08 -2.56
CA ASP A 189 -29.84 6.32 -3.93
C ASP A 189 -30.03 7.75 -4.42
N ILE A 190 -30.97 8.49 -3.83
CA ILE A 190 -31.18 9.91 -4.11
C ILE A 190 -29.91 10.73 -3.84
N GLU A 191 -29.14 10.36 -2.81
CA GLU A 191 -27.95 11.07 -2.37
C GLU A 191 -26.65 10.29 -2.67
N GLU A 192 -26.68 9.44 -3.70
CA GLU A 192 -25.51 8.64 -4.08
C GLU A 192 -24.27 9.48 -4.37
N LYS A 193 -24.42 10.57 -5.13
CA LYS A 193 -23.32 11.48 -5.49
C LYS A 193 -22.63 12.05 -4.24
N TYR A 194 -23.42 12.32 -3.20
CA TYR A 194 -22.90 12.83 -1.94
C TYR A 194 -22.15 11.75 -1.17
N ILE A 195 -22.69 10.53 -1.10
CA ILE A 195 -22.02 9.37 -0.48
C ILE A 195 -20.69 9.07 -1.19
N GLN A 196 -20.69 9.10 -2.53
CA GLN A 196 -19.53 8.80 -3.35
C GLN A 196 -18.34 9.73 -3.06
N LYS A 197 -18.60 11.01 -2.71
CA LYS A 197 -17.56 11.96 -2.29
C LYS A 197 -16.72 11.47 -1.09
N PHE A 198 -17.33 10.66 -0.22
CA PHE A 198 -16.69 10.14 1.01
C PHE A 198 -16.29 8.66 0.91
N SER A 199 -16.48 8.02 -0.24
CA SER A 199 -16.08 6.64 -0.47
C SER A 199 -14.95 6.57 -1.49
N LYS A 200 -13.98 5.69 -1.24
CA LYS A 200 -12.93 5.34 -2.21
C LYS A 200 -13.07 3.87 -2.60
N GLU A 201 -12.94 3.60 -3.88
CA GLU A 201 -12.84 2.25 -4.38
C GLU A 201 -11.51 1.63 -3.96
N VAL A 202 -11.59 0.42 -3.42
CA VAL A 202 -10.43 -0.40 -3.06
C VAL A 202 -10.24 -1.40 -4.18
N PRO A 203 -9.14 -1.31 -4.95
CA PRO A 203 -8.86 -2.31 -5.97
C PRO A 203 -8.65 -3.67 -5.27
N VAL A 204 -9.63 -4.57 -5.42
CA VAL A 204 -9.48 -5.95 -4.95
C VAL A 204 -8.53 -6.64 -5.91
N GLN A 205 -7.25 -6.71 -5.53
CA GLN A 205 -6.27 -7.54 -6.23
C GLN A 205 -6.66 -9.01 -6.00
N LEU A 206 -7.45 -9.56 -6.92
CA LEU A 206 -7.66 -11.00 -6.95
C LEU A 206 -6.29 -11.65 -7.13
N GLN A 207 -5.90 -12.51 -6.19
CA GLN A 207 -4.68 -13.32 -6.28
C GLN A 207 -4.84 -14.40 -7.36
N LYS A 208 -5.27 -14.04 -8.57
CA LYS A 208 -5.29 -14.97 -9.68
C LYS A 208 -3.83 -15.27 -10.00
N VAL A 209 -3.44 -16.50 -9.71
CA VAL A 209 -2.09 -16.98 -9.97
C VAL A 209 -1.87 -16.90 -11.49
N VAL A 210 -0.83 -16.17 -11.90
CA VAL A 210 -0.45 -16.08 -13.31
C VAL A 210 -0.04 -17.48 -13.78
N ILE A 211 -0.75 -18.00 -14.78
CA ILE A 211 -0.45 -19.28 -15.43
C ILE A 211 0.40 -18.96 -16.65
N GLU A 212 1.63 -19.47 -16.68
CA GLU A 212 2.52 -19.29 -17.82
C GLU A 212 2.05 -20.17 -18.99
N PRO A 213 2.09 -19.67 -20.24
CA PRO A 213 1.73 -20.47 -21.39
C PRO A 213 2.68 -21.66 -21.57
N LEU A 214 2.16 -22.78 -22.05
CA LEU A 214 2.94 -23.97 -22.37
C LEU A 214 3.90 -23.68 -23.52
N GLN A 215 5.15 -24.10 -23.35
CA GLN A 215 6.18 -24.07 -24.39
C GLN A 215 6.28 -25.45 -25.03
N TYR A 216 6.86 -25.54 -26.23
CA TYR A 216 7.02 -26.79 -26.96
C TYR A 216 8.48 -26.99 -27.35
N ASP A 217 9.00 -28.19 -27.10
CA ASP A 217 10.34 -28.60 -27.52
C ASP A 217 10.39 -28.89 -29.03
N GLU A 218 11.60 -29.05 -29.57
CA GLU A 218 11.85 -29.51 -30.94
C GLU A 218 11.16 -30.84 -31.29
N ARG A 219 10.85 -31.66 -30.27
CA ARG A 219 10.13 -32.93 -30.39
C ARG A 219 8.61 -32.79 -30.35
N GLY A 220 8.09 -31.56 -30.22
CA GLY A 220 6.66 -31.27 -30.08
C GLY A 220 6.06 -31.57 -28.71
N VAL A 221 6.89 -31.85 -27.69
CA VAL A 221 6.42 -32.13 -26.32
C VAL A 221 6.18 -30.82 -25.59
N ALA A 222 4.99 -30.68 -25.00
CA ALA A 222 4.66 -29.52 -24.18
C ALA A 222 5.44 -29.54 -22.86
N PHE A 223 6.04 -28.42 -22.50
CA PHE A 223 6.74 -28.25 -21.23
C PHE A 223 6.42 -26.90 -20.59
N SER A 224 6.67 -26.83 -19.29
CA SER A 224 6.57 -25.59 -18.52
C SER A 224 7.80 -25.44 -17.63
N THR A 225 8.23 -24.21 -17.43
CA THR A 225 9.38 -23.89 -16.58
C THR A 225 8.87 -23.19 -15.32
N GLY A 226 9.46 -23.52 -14.17
CA GLY A 226 9.14 -22.87 -12.90
C GLY A 226 10.40 -22.58 -12.09
N GLU A 227 10.39 -21.44 -11.40
CA GLU A 227 11.50 -21.04 -10.52
C GLU A 227 11.10 -21.06 -9.04
N GLY A 228 11.97 -21.64 -8.22
CA GLY A 228 11.78 -21.81 -6.79
C GLY A 228 12.98 -21.30 -5.99
N LYS A 229 12.70 -20.70 -4.83
CA LYS A 229 13.71 -20.25 -3.88
C LYS A 229 13.35 -20.71 -2.47
N ARG A 230 14.33 -21.24 -1.74
CA ARG A 230 14.18 -21.56 -0.32
C ARG A 230 15.49 -21.30 0.41
N LYS A 231 15.45 -20.44 1.43
CA LYS A 231 16.66 -19.94 2.11
C LYS A 231 17.66 -19.38 1.08
N THR A 232 18.81 -20.01 0.95
CA THR A 232 19.88 -19.65 -0.01
C THR A 232 19.93 -20.58 -1.23
N ALA A 233 19.00 -21.54 -1.35
CA ALA A 233 18.90 -22.40 -2.52
C ALA A 233 17.95 -21.79 -3.57
N SER A 234 18.39 -21.82 -4.82
CA SER A 234 17.63 -21.47 -6.02
C SER A 234 17.51 -22.70 -6.91
N ALA A 235 16.32 -22.93 -7.45
CA ALA A 235 16.03 -24.06 -8.33
C ALA A 235 15.21 -23.62 -9.54
N THR A 236 15.49 -24.20 -10.68
CA THR A 236 14.68 -24.11 -11.90
C THR A 236 14.24 -25.52 -12.24
N ALA A 237 12.95 -25.72 -12.49
CA ALA A 237 12.39 -27.01 -12.86
C ALA A 237 11.68 -26.88 -14.20
N VAL A 238 12.05 -27.75 -15.14
CA VAL A 238 11.35 -27.96 -16.40
C VAL A 238 10.51 -29.22 -16.27
N VAL A 239 9.19 -29.08 -16.40
CA VAL A 239 8.23 -30.19 -16.31
C VAL A 239 7.67 -30.45 -17.71
N TYR A 240 7.86 -31.68 -18.18
CA TYR A 240 7.38 -32.17 -19.47
C TYR A 240 6.05 -32.90 -19.32
N ASP A 241 5.18 -32.74 -20.31
CA ASP A 241 3.94 -33.52 -20.42
C ASP A 241 4.20 -34.93 -20.96
N ASN A 242 3.29 -35.87 -20.68
CA ASN A 242 3.35 -37.27 -21.12
C ASN A 242 4.68 -38.00 -20.81
N GLY A 243 5.17 -37.83 -19.58
CA GLY A 243 6.38 -38.47 -19.09
C GLY A 243 6.17 -39.83 -18.45
N THR A 244 7.29 -40.44 -18.04
CA THR A 244 7.36 -41.71 -17.30
C THR A 244 7.44 -41.55 -15.77
N GLY A 245 7.50 -40.31 -15.28
CA GLY A 245 7.74 -40.01 -13.86
C GLY A 245 9.22 -39.86 -13.50
N LYS A 246 10.09 -39.72 -14.49
CA LYS A 246 11.54 -39.59 -14.27
C LYS A 246 11.87 -38.19 -13.78
N ILE A 247 12.51 -38.10 -12.62
CA ILE A 247 12.95 -36.83 -12.03
C ILE A 247 14.48 -36.80 -11.99
N THR A 248 15.08 -35.90 -12.76
CA THR A 248 16.53 -35.68 -12.77
C THR A 248 16.87 -34.36 -12.09
N VAL A 249 17.90 -34.38 -11.24
CA VAL A 249 18.41 -33.21 -10.52
C VAL A 249 19.89 -33.03 -10.87
N ASN A 250 20.25 -31.90 -11.50
CA ASN A 250 21.62 -31.59 -11.94
C ASN A 250 22.26 -32.71 -12.80
N GLY A 251 21.45 -33.36 -13.66
CA GLY A 251 21.89 -34.46 -14.52
C GLY A 251 22.01 -35.83 -13.83
N THR A 252 21.71 -35.92 -12.53
CA THR A 252 21.68 -37.17 -11.76
C THR A 252 20.25 -37.57 -11.39
N ASP A 253 20.01 -38.86 -11.14
CA ASP A 253 18.69 -39.33 -10.72
C ASP A 253 18.35 -38.90 -9.28
N ILE A 254 17.06 -38.71 -9.00
CA ILE A 254 16.55 -38.24 -7.70
C ILE A 254 17.02 -39.12 -6.53
N LEU A 255 17.10 -40.44 -6.74
CA LEU A 255 17.52 -41.40 -5.71
C LEU A 255 18.99 -41.22 -5.30
N HIS A 256 19.83 -40.85 -6.26
CA HIS A 256 21.26 -40.61 -6.02
C HIS A 256 21.50 -39.22 -5.45
N TYR A 257 20.80 -38.20 -5.95
CA TYR A 257 20.98 -36.82 -5.48
C TYR A 257 20.41 -36.59 -4.08
N PHE A 258 19.23 -37.17 -3.77
CA PHE A 258 18.57 -37.08 -2.48
C PHE A 258 18.47 -38.46 -1.80
N PRO A 259 19.52 -38.94 -1.11
CA PRO A 259 19.48 -40.23 -0.43
C PRO A 259 18.44 -40.28 0.70
N VAL A 260 18.18 -39.14 1.35
CA VAL A 260 17.25 -39.05 2.48
C VAL A 260 15.80 -39.03 1.98
N LEU A 261 14.96 -39.87 2.58
CA LEU A 261 13.56 -40.03 2.21
C LEU A 261 12.76 -38.72 2.32
N GLN A 262 12.98 -37.97 3.41
CA GLN A 262 12.30 -36.68 3.66
C GLN A 262 12.42 -35.71 2.48
N ASP A 263 13.57 -35.66 1.82
CA ASP A 263 13.78 -34.74 0.70
C ASP A 263 13.01 -35.23 -0.53
N ARG A 264 13.01 -36.54 -0.78
CA ARG A 264 12.25 -37.17 -1.88
C ARG A 264 10.74 -36.97 -1.72
N GLU A 265 10.22 -37.07 -0.50
CA GLU A 265 8.81 -36.77 -0.19
C GLU A 265 8.44 -35.33 -0.55
N GLN A 266 9.32 -34.35 -0.30
CA GLN A 266 9.07 -32.96 -0.67
C GLN A 266 8.96 -32.79 -2.19
N LEU A 267 9.78 -33.48 -2.99
CA LEU A 267 9.73 -33.40 -4.45
C LEU A 267 8.48 -34.08 -5.02
N LEU A 268 8.02 -35.18 -4.40
CA LEU A 268 6.85 -35.93 -4.84
C LEU A 268 5.52 -35.26 -4.45
N PHE A 269 5.50 -34.48 -3.38
CA PHE A 269 4.28 -33.89 -2.82
C PHE A 269 3.40 -33.11 -3.83
N PRO A 270 3.93 -32.26 -4.73
CA PRO A 270 3.11 -31.58 -5.74
C PRO A 270 2.39 -32.55 -6.70
N PHE A 271 3.06 -33.62 -7.14
CA PHE A 271 2.48 -34.63 -8.02
C PHE A 271 1.45 -35.49 -7.30
N GLN A 272 1.73 -35.85 -6.04
CA GLN A 272 0.82 -36.60 -5.21
C GLN A 272 -0.47 -35.81 -4.93
N PHE A 273 -0.34 -34.51 -4.60
CA PHE A 273 -1.46 -33.63 -4.34
C PHE A 273 -2.43 -33.52 -5.53
N LEU A 274 -1.88 -33.52 -6.75
CA LEU A 274 -2.65 -33.45 -7.99
C LEU A 274 -3.11 -34.82 -8.53
N GLY A 275 -2.71 -35.93 -7.90
CA GLY A 275 -3.00 -37.28 -8.43
C GLY A 275 -2.32 -37.58 -9.78
N ARG A 276 -1.13 -37.00 -10.01
CA ARG A 276 -0.37 -37.08 -11.28
C ARG A 276 1.01 -37.70 -11.14
N ILE A 277 1.20 -38.57 -10.15
CA ILE A 277 2.43 -39.34 -10.01
C ILE A 277 2.64 -40.18 -11.27
N GLY A 278 3.84 -40.14 -11.84
CA GLY A 278 4.20 -40.96 -13.01
C GLY A 278 3.73 -40.42 -14.37
N LYS A 279 3.11 -39.23 -14.43
CA LYS A 279 2.58 -38.64 -15.68
C LYS A 279 3.51 -37.61 -16.32
N HIS A 280 4.49 -37.10 -15.56
CA HIS A 280 5.35 -36.01 -15.96
C HIS A 280 6.81 -36.37 -15.74
N ASP A 281 7.66 -35.98 -16.68
CA ASP A 281 9.12 -36.03 -16.50
C ASP A 281 9.61 -34.66 -16.08
N THR A 282 10.52 -34.61 -15.12
CA THR A 282 11.00 -33.33 -14.56
C THR A 282 12.51 -33.27 -14.59
N VAL A 283 13.03 -32.19 -15.18
CA VAL A 283 14.46 -31.87 -15.18
C VAL A 283 14.67 -30.65 -14.30
N CYS A 284 15.38 -30.83 -13.20
CA CYS A 284 15.64 -29.80 -12.22
C CYS A 284 17.11 -29.40 -12.25
N THR A 285 17.38 -28.10 -12.24
CA THR A 285 18.69 -27.53 -11.93
C THR A 285 18.59 -26.81 -10.59
N VAL A 286 19.50 -27.10 -9.66
CA VAL A 286 19.49 -26.51 -8.32
C VAL A 286 20.90 -26.11 -7.89
N SER A 287 21.01 -24.93 -7.30
CA SER A 287 22.27 -24.36 -6.82
C SER A 287 22.12 -23.71 -5.45
N GLY A 288 23.20 -23.70 -4.68
CA GLY A 288 23.26 -23.08 -3.36
C GLY A 288 22.51 -23.84 -2.25
N GLY A 289 22.55 -23.28 -1.04
CA GLY A 289 21.90 -23.83 0.14
C GLY A 289 22.44 -25.18 0.60
N GLY A 290 21.56 -25.97 1.21
CA GLY A 290 21.85 -27.35 1.65
C GLY A 290 20.71 -28.28 1.28
N ARG A 291 20.89 -29.57 1.50
CA ARG A 291 19.99 -30.66 1.05
C ARG A 291 18.50 -30.37 1.16
N SER A 292 17.99 -30.08 2.36
CA SER A 292 16.56 -29.81 2.58
C SER A 292 16.08 -28.45 2.06
N ALA A 293 16.99 -27.49 1.91
CA ALA A 293 16.68 -26.22 1.27
C ALA A 293 16.53 -26.40 -0.24
N GLN A 294 17.41 -27.19 -0.87
CA GLN A 294 17.34 -27.55 -2.27
C GLN A 294 16.04 -28.32 -2.58
N ALA A 295 15.71 -29.33 -1.77
CA ALA A 295 14.47 -30.10 -1.95
C ALA A 295 13.22 -29.22 -1.92
N GLY A 296 13.13 -28.29 -0.95
CA GLY A 296 12.00 -27.37 -0.87
C GLY A 296 12.00 -26.28 -1.95
N ALA A 297 13.17 -25.89 -2.49
CA ALA A 297 13.24 -24.98 -3.63
C ALA A 297 12.74 -25.68 -4.91
N ILE A 298 13.16 -26.92 -5.14
CA ILE A 298 12.68 -27.74 -6.26
C ILE A 298 11.17 -27.97 -6.14
N ARG A 299 10.66 -28.34 -4.97
CA ARG A 299 9.22 -28.50 -4.74
C ARG A 299 8.41 -27.29 -5.20
N LEU A 300 8.87 -26.08 -4.86
CA LEU A 300 8.21 -24.84 -5.30
C LEU A 300 8.33 -24.64 -6.81
N ALA A 301 9.52 -24.85 -7.39
CA ALA A 301 9.75 -24.75 -8.83
C ALA A 301 8.83 -25.71 -9.62
N THR A 302 8.77 -26.98 -9.20
CA THR A 302 7.91 -28.01 -9.80
C THR A 302 6.43 -27.69 -9.62
N ALA A 303 5.99 -27.28 -8.43
CA ALA A 303 4.62 -26.86 -8.21
C ALA A 303 4.24 -25.66 -9.08
N LYS A 304 5.18 -24.73 -9.31
CA LYS A 304 4.96 -23.57 -10.16
C LYS A 304 4.82 -23.94 -11.64
N ALA A 305 5.66 -24.85 -12.12
CA ALA A 305 5.62 -25.39 -13.48
C ALA A 305 4.31 -26.15 -13.72
N LEU A 306 3.91 -27.01 -12.77
CA LEU A 306 2.70 -27.83 -12.87
C LEU A 306 1.39 -27.04 -13.08
N ARG A 307 1.35 -25.76 -12.72
CA ARG A 307 0.17 -24.89 -12.89
C ARG A 307 -0.30 -24.79 -14.34
N SER A 308 0.60 -24.90 -15.31
CA SER A 308 0.27 -24.82 -16.74
C SER A 308 -0.44 -26.07 -17.27
N PHE A 309 -0.41 -27.19 -16.53
CA PHE A 309 -1.02 -28.47 -16.92
C PHE A 309 -2.31 -28.81 -16.17
N VAL A 310 -2.75 -27.93 -15.26
CA VAL A 310 -3.89 -28.16 -14.36
C VAL A 310 -4.98 -27.11 -14.54
N THR A 311 -6.16 -27.39 -14.02
CA THR A 311 -7.31 -26.48 -14.06
C THR A 311 -7.16 -25.33 -13.05
N GLU A 312 -7.82 -24.19 -13.31
CA GLU A 312 -7.76 -23.03 -12.39
C GLU A 312 -8.19 -23.38 -10.95
N LYS A 313 -9.13 -24.32 -10.77
CA LYS A 313 -9.58 -24.80 -9.45
C LYS A 313 -8.48 -25.56 -8.71
N GLU A 314 -7.74 -26.42 -9.41
CA GLU A 314 -6.62 -27.16 -8.82
C GLU A 314 -5.48 -26.21 -8.44
N VAL A 315 -5.22 -25.17 -9.24
CA VAL A 315 -4.24 -24.12 -8.90
C VAL A 315 -4.61 -23.43 -7.58
N GLU A 316 -5.89 -23.12 -7.37
CA GLU A 316 -6.36 -22.53 -6.12
C GLU A 316 -6.19 -23.50 -4.93
N PHE A 317 -6.45 -24.80 -5.11
CA PHE A 317 -6.16 -25.80 -4.07
C PHE A 317 -4.67 -25.90 -3.76
N MET A 318 -3.79 -25.84 -4.77
CA MET A 318 -2.33 -25.80 -4.55
C MET A 318 -1.91 -24.53 -3.80
N ARG A 319 -2.54 -23.39 -4.08
CA ARG A 319 -2.31 -22.13 -3.35
C ARG A 319 -2.68 -22.28 -1.87
N GLN A 320 -3.87 -22.81 -1.60
CA GLN A 320 -4.36 -23.06 -0.23
C GLN A 320 -3.52 -24.08 0.53
N ALA A 321 -3.00 -25.11 -0.16
CA ALA A 321 -2.07 -26.09 0.41
C ALA A 321 -0.65 -25.53 0.65
N GLY A 322 -0.37 -24.28 0.26
CA GLY A 322 0.95 -23.65 0.45
C GLY A 322 2.05 -24.18 -0.48
N LEU A 323 1.68 -24.82 -1.59
CA LEU A 323 2.63 -25.30 -2.60
C LEU A 323 3.21 -24.18 -3.45
N LEU A 324 2.43 -23.11 -3.66
CA LEU A 324 2.78 -21.98 -4.53
C LEU A 324 3.38 -20.79 -3.76
N THR A 325 3.44 -20.87 -2.43
CA THR A 325 3.93 -19.81 -1.56
C THR A 325 5.43 -19.95 -1.31
N VAL A 326 6.19 -18.88 -1.51
CA VAL A 326 7.61 -18.82 -1.13
C VAL A 326 7.71 -18.81 0.39
N ASP A 327 8.51 -19.70 0.98
CA ASP A 327 8.76 -19.72 2.43
C ASP A 327 9.67 -18.54 2.82
N PRO A 328 9.17 -17.52 3.55
CA PRO A 328 9.97 -16.33 3.88
C PRO A 328 10.96 -16.58 5.03
N ARG A 329 10.95 -17.77 5.66
CA ARG A 329 11.80 -18.06 6.82
C ARG A 329 13.26 -18.20 6.42
N VAL A 330 14.03 -17.16 6.75
CA VAL A 330 15.48 -17.08 6.54
C VAL A 330 16.23 -16.99 7.87
N LYS A 331 17.52 -17.34 7.86
CA LYS A 331 18.36 -17.25 9.07
C LYS A 331 18.48 -15.78 9.48
N GLU A 332 17.99 -15.45 10.67
CA GLU A 332 18.16 -14.13 11.23
C GLU A 332 19.64 -13.82 11.52
N ARG A 333 20.07 -12.58 11.29
CA ARG A 333 21.40 -12.13 11.68
C ARG A 333 21.61 -12.15 13.20
N LYS A 334 22.85 -12.39 13.64
CA LYS A 334 23.28 -12.18 15.03
C LYS A 334 23.27 -10.69 15.35
N LYS A 335 22.95 -10.34 16.61
CA LYS A 335 22.95 -8.96 17.09
C LYS A 335 24.20 -8.74 17.97
N PRO A 336 24.88 -7.58 17.89
CA PRO A 336 25.98 -7.28 18.81
C PRO A 336 25.47 -7.29 20.25
N GLY A 337 26.31 -7.73 21.19
CA GLY A 337 25.92 -7.90 22.60
C GLY A 337 25.04 -9.13 22.90
N GLN A 338 24.86 -10.05 21.94
CA GLN A 338 24.10 -11.30 22.13
C GLN A 338 24.91 -12.50 21.67
N GLU A 339 24.66 -13.68 22.24
CA GLU A 339 25.35 -14.93 21.87
C GLU A 339 24.91 -15.41 20.48
N GLY A 340 23.61 -15.30 20.18
CA GLY A 340 23.03 -15.66 18.88
C GLY A 340 22.03 -14.62 18.35
N PRO A 341 21.22 -14.96 17.33
CA PRO A 341 20.18 -14.05 16.81
C PRO A 341 19.11 -13.69 17.85
N ARG A 342 18.83 -14.59 18.80
CA ARG A 342 17.84 -14.38 19.87
C ARG A 342 18.41 -14.75 21.26
N ARG A 343 19.28 -15.77 21.32
CA ARG A 343 19.97 -16.21 22.54
C ARG A 343 20.85 -15.09 23.10
N LYS A 344 20.64 -14.76 24.38
CA LYS A 344 21.44 -13.80 25.15
C LYS A 344 22.56 -14.54 25.87
N PHE A 345 23.62 -13.81 26.23
CA PHE A 345 24.61 -14.33 27.16
C PHE A 345 23.96 -14.60 28.52
N THR A 346 24.55 -15.49 29.30
CA THR A 346 24.12 -15.74 30.68
C THR A 346 24.23 -14.45 31.48
N TRP A 347 23.08 -13.94 31.93
CA TRP A 347 23.04 -12.77 32.78
C TRP A 347 23.49 -13.14 34.19
N LYS A 348 24.54 -12.47 34.69
CA LYS A 348 24.99 -12.59 36.07
C LYS A 348 24.38 -11.46 36.89
N LYS A 349 23.58 -11.81 37.89
CA LYS A 349 22.89 -10.85 38.77
C LYS A 349 23.82 -10.20 39.81
N ARG A 350 24.91 -10.87 40.17
CA ARG A 350 25.80 -10.54 41.29
C ARG A 350 27.19 -10.22 40.79
#